data_AF-A0A0D1YR27-F1
#
_entry.id   AF-A0A0D1YR27-F1
#
_cell.length_a   1.000
_cell.length_b   1.000
_cell.length_c   1.000
_cell.angle_alpha   90.00
_cell.angle_beta   90.00
_cell.angle_gamma   90.00
#
_symmetry.space_group_name_H-M   'P 1'
#
loop_
_entity.id
_entity.type
_entity.pdbx_description
1 polymer ?
#
loop_
_entity_poly.entity_id
_entity_poly.type
_entity_poly.pdbx_seq_one_letter_code
_entity_poly.pdbx_strand_id
1 'polypeptide(L)'
;MSTQDVRKTVLITGSSGTSDDDASRLAYNNEITWGVNAATAASQIPELQKFIYSAFGSMKVASGGKYARCYHFEAKAVVVAHITDKLPQLAAKTSYIYASAYADNPLLFPHRVPYGTSWVLWILMKLPFLVHFLPRPSPPPPAPPSSTKTSDKKVPAGGEYLMVLPGKISTKLPVFIPDVSTGGYIRCLVEDEPAGTKLLAVDWWIGLDEGMQMWGKVTGRKSQFAEVTVQLLCQMTGRREEVVEGAAFLAGFPYMCEVKDWIEPSRLKNPTSNAVSYEEYLRTRDLQELVA
;
A
#
# COMPACT_ATOMS: atom_id res chain seq x y z
N MET A 1 20.00 51.20 4.22
CA MET A 1 19.30 50.14 3.46
C MET A 1 19.95 48.82 3.84
N SER A 2 19.29 48.07 4.73
CA SER A 2 19.80 46.83 5.31
C SER A 2 18.96 45.66 4.81
N THR A 3 19.65 44.67 4.25
CA THR A 3 19.14 43.38 3.77
C THR A 3 18.74 42.50 4.95
N GLN A 4 17.44 42.45 5.25
CA GLN A 4 16.80 41.37 6.00
C GLN A 4 15.40 41.15 5.44
N ASP A 5 15.32 40.45 4.31
CA ASP A 5 14.10 39.82 3.85
C ASP A 5 14.52 38.64 2.98
N VAL A 6 14.42 37.42 3.53
CA VAL A 6 14.16 36.12 2.89
C VAL A 6 14.52 35.06 3.93
N ARG A 7 13.50 34.55 4.62
CA ARG A 7 13.33 33.18 5.17
C ARG A 7 12.24 33.20 6.25
N LYS A 8 10.98 33.26 5.81
CA LYS A 8 9.89 32.70 6.61
C LYS A 8 9.77 31.22 6.25
N THR A 9 10.54 30.40 6.96
CA THR A 9 10.24 28.98 7.10
C THR A 9 8.89 28.89 7.79
N VAL A 10 7.86 28.49 7.03
CA VAL A 10 6.55 28.14 7.58
C VAL A 10 6.70 26.77 8.25
N LEU A 11 7.17 26.79 9.50
CA LEU A 11 6.94 25.71 10.45
C LEU A 11 5.46 25.79 10.84
N ILE A 12 4.59 25.09 10.11
CA ILE A 12 3.25 24.78 10.63
C ILE A 12 3.43 23.61 11.58
N THR A 13 3.53 23.96 12.87
CA THR A 13 3.09 23.09 13.95
C THR A 13 1.63 22.72 13.65
N GLY A 14 1.36 21.43 13.47
CA GLY A 14 0.01 20.93 13.22
C GLY A 14 -0.93 21.42 14.32
N SER A 15 -1.83 22.35 13.96
CA SER A 15 -2.86 22.81 14.87
C SER A 15 -3.91 21.73 15.03
N SER A 16 -4.20 21.37 16.27
CA SER A 16 -5.33 20.53 16.69
C SER A 16 -6.65 21.21 16.27
N GLY A 17 -7.17 20.86 15.10
CA GLY A 17 -8.43 21.44 14.59
C GLY A 17 -8.85 21.02 13.18
N THR A 18 -7.97 20.42 12.38
CA THR A 18 -8.32 19.91 11.05
C THR A 18 -9.07 18.59 11.19
N SER A 19 -10.25 18.46 10.55
CA SER A 19 -10.97 17.18 10.55
C SER A 19 -10.16 16.12 9.80
N ASP A 20 -10.34 14.83 10.13
CA ASP A 20 -9.62 13.74 9.45
C ASP A 20 -9.84 13.76 7.93
N ASP A 21 -11.03 14.17 7.49
CA ASP A 21 -11.39 14.34 6.08
C ASP A 21 -10.57 15.46 5.41
N ASP A 22 -10.36 16.57 6.12
CA ASP A 22 -9.56 17.69 5.62
C ASP A 22 -8.08 17.31 5.52
N ALA A 23 -7.56 16.54 6.48
CA ALA A 23 -6.18 16.04 6.46
C ALA A 23 -5.95 15.10 5.26
N SER A 24 -6.88 14.18 5.01
CA SER A 24 -6.87 13.29 3.85
C SER A 24 -6.92 14.04 2.52
N ARG A 25 -7.80 15.04 2.40
CA ARG A 25 -7.88 15.91 1.21
C ARG A 25 -6.63 16.75 1.01
N LEU A 26 -6.04 17.25 2.09
CA LEU A 26 -4.78 17.98 2.02
C LEU A 26 -3.65 17.08 1.50
N ALA A 27 -3.52 15.85 2.02
CA ALA A 27 -2.53 14.88 1.56
C ALA A 27 -2.71 14.56 0.06
N TYR A 28 -3.95 14.31 -0.38
CA TYR A 28 -4.32 14.10 -1.78
C TYR A 28 -3.88 15.27 -2.68
N ASN A 29 -4.24 16.50 -2.30
CA ASN A 29 -3.91 17.69 -3.07
C ASN A 29 -2.39 17.95 -3.12
N ASN A 30 -1.69 17.70 -2.00
CA ASN A 30 -0.24 17.84 -1.93
C ASN A 30 0.47 16.84 -2.84
N GLU A 31 0.05 15.56 -2.83
CA GLU A 31 0.62 14.54 -3.69
C GLU A 31 0.44 14.88 -5.18
N ILE A 32 -0.75 15.34 -5.58
CA ILE A 32 -0.99 15.83 -6.94
C ILE A 32 -0.07 17.00 -7.28
N THR A 33 -0.01 18.00 -6.39
CA THR A 33 0.81 19.20 -6.60
C THR A 33 2.28 18.83 -6.80
N TRP A 34 2.82 17.97 -5.94
CA TRP A 34 4.21 17.53 -6.04
C TRP A 34 4.47 16.68 -7.28
N GLY A 35 3.57 15.75 -7.61
CA GLY A 35 3.70 14.92 -8.80
C GLY A 35 3.66 15.74 -10.09
N VAL A 36 2.72 16.69 -10.19
CA VAL A 36 2.61 17.63 -11.33
C VAL A 36 3.85 18.51 -11.42
N ASN A 37 4.34 19.06 -10.30
CA ASN A 37 5.54 19.88 -10.29
C ASN A 37 6.78 19.09 -10.74
N ALA A 38 6.95 17.86 -10.26
CA ALA A 38 8.05 16.99 -10.66
C ALA A 38 7.99 16.64 -12.15
N ALA A 39 6.82 16.29 -12.66
CA ALA A 39 6.61 16.04 -14.08
C ALA A 39 6.87 17.29 -14.94
N THR A 40 6.36 18.45 -14.51
CA THR A 40 6.56 19.72 -15.21
C THR A 40 8.04 20.08 -15.26
N ALA A 41 8.76 19.97 -14.14
CA ALA A 41 10.20 20.20 -14.10
C ALA A 41 10.96 19.23 -15.02
N ALA A 42 10.63 17.93 -14.98
CA ALA A 42 11.24 16.93 -15.86
C ALA A 42 11.00 17.24 -17.35
N SER A 43 9.82 17.76 -17.71
CA SER A 43 9.48 18.13 -19.09
C SER A 43 10.32 19.28 -19.64
N GLN A 44 10.93 20.08 -18.77
CA GLN A 44 11.77 21.23 -19.13
C GLN A 44 13.24 20.87 -19.32
N ILE A 45 13.63 19.59 -19.14
CA ILE A 45 15.02 19.13 -19.28
C ILE A 45 15.19 18.51 -20.68
N PRO A 46 15.83 19.21 -21.64
CA PRO A 46 15.96 18.72 -23.01
C PRO A 46 16.71 17.39 -23.12
N GLU A 47 17.74 17.22 -22.28
CA GLU A 47 18.63 16.05 -22.27
C GLU A 47 18.01 14.83 -21.58
N LEU A 48 16.86 14.97 -20.92
CA LEU A 48 16.19 13.84 -20.25
C LEU A 48 15.77 12.80 -21.28
N GLN A 49 16.23 11.56 -21.12
CA GLN A 49 15.95 10.46 -22.05
C GLN A 49 14.81 9.54 -21.59
N LYS A 50 14.69 9.36 -20.28
CA LYS A 50 13.74 8.46 -19.63
C LYS A 50 13.15 9.14 -18.40
N PHE A 51 11.84 8.99 -18.21
CA PHE A 51 11.16 9.38 -16.98
C PHE A 51 10.40 8.16 -16.45
N ILE A 52 10.66 7.76 -15.20
CA ILE A 52 9.94 6.64 -14.58
C ILE A 52 9.03 7.20 -13.49
N TYR A 53 7.73 6.93 -13.60
CA TYR A 53 6.75 7.38 -12.63
C TYR A 53 6.10 6.19 -11.90
N SER A 54 6.07 6.24 -10.57
CA SER A 54 5.32 5.28 -9.76
C SER A 54 3.84 5.64 -9.78
N ALA A 55 3.03 4.75 -10.33
CA ALA A 55 1.65 5.00 -10.71
C ALA A 55 0.67 4.04 -10.03
N PHE A 56 -0.59 4.45 -10.02
CA PHE A 56 -1.75 3.60 -9.75
C PHE A 56 -2.85 3.89 -10.76
N GLY A 57 -3.68 2.88 -11.03
CA GLY A 57 -4.96 3.09 -11.70
C GLY A 57 -5.95 3.84 -10.82
N SER A 58 -6.91 4.52 -11.43
CA SER A 58 -8.01 5.19 -10.75
C SER A 58 -9.03 4.17 -10.26
N MET A 59 -8.93 3.84 -8.97
CA MET A 59 -9.95 3.03 -8.29
C MET A 59 -11.33 3.66 -8.36
N LYS A 60 -11.41 5.00 -8.38
CA LYS A 60 -12.66 5.73 -8.52
C LYS A 60 -13.33 5.41 -9.86
N VAL A 61 -12.58 5.48 -10.97
CA VAL A 61 -13.10 5.14 -12.30
C VAL A 61 -13.46 3.66 -12.37
N ALA A 62 -12.53 2.78 -11.98
CA ALA A 62 -12.71 1.33 -12.04
C ALA A 62 -13.93 0.84 -11.24
N SER A 63 -14.26 1.50 -10.14
CA SER A 63 -15.39 1.15 -9.27
C SER A 63 -16.68 1.92 -9.51
N GLY A 64 -16.75 2.75 -10.56
CA GLY A 64 -17.91 3.60 -10.82
C GLY A 64 -18.20 4.60 -9.68
N GLY A 65 -17.18 5.02 -8.96
CA GLY A 65 -17.27 5.97 -7.84
C GLY A 65 -17.45 5.34 -6.46
N LYS A 66 -17.53 4.02 -6.33
CA LYS A 66 -17.71 3.34 -5.02
C LYS A 66 -16.55 3.59 -4.06
N TYR A 67 -15.31 3.60 -4.56
CA TYR A 67 -14.09 3.83 -3.75
C TYR A 67 -13.46 5.20 -4.09
N ALA A 68 -14.27 6.26 -4.02
CA ALA A 68 -13.85 7.61 -4.38
C ALA A 68 -12.91 8.27 -3.35
N ARG A 69 -12.75 7.68 -2.15
CA ARG A 69 -11.90 8.20 -1.07
C ARG A 69 -10.56 7.47 -0.99
N CYS A 70 -10.25 6.57 -1.93
CA CYS A 70 -8.93 5.96 -2.06
C CYS A 70 -7.91 6.95 -2.67
N TYR A 71 -7.65 8.04 -1.94
CA TYR A 71 -6.90 9.19 -2.44
C TYR A 71 -5.47 8.87 -2.87
N HIS A 72 -4.80 7.94 -2.20
CA HIS A 72 -3.41 7.57 -2.49
C HIS A 72 -3.25 6.81 -3.83
N PHE A 73 -4.30 6.16 -4.33
CA PHE A 73 -4.34 5.62 -5.70
C PHE A 73 -4.73 6.71 -6.69
N GLU A 74 -5.78 7.47 -6.36
CA GLU A 74 -6.34 8.49 -7.24
C GLU A 74 -5.35 9.61 -7.56
N ALA A 75 -4.56 10.08 -6.58
CA ALA A 75 -3.58 11.14 -6.78
C ALA A 75 -2.58 10.76 -7.89
N LYS A 76 -2.12 9.50 -7.91
CA LYS A 76 -1.20 9.02 -8.94
C LYS A 76 -1.86 8.92 -10.30
N ALA A 77 -3.11 8.47 -10.37
CA ALA A 77 -3.87 8.43 -11.62
C ALA A 77 -4.04 9.84 -12.22
N VAL A 78 -4.30 10.85 -11.37
CA VAL A 78 -4.38 12.26 -11.81
C VAL A 78 -3.04 12.75 -12.37
N VAL A 79 -1.92 12.39 -11.74
CA VAL A 79 -0.59 12.78 -12.25
C VAL A 79 -0.26 12.06 -13.56
N VAL A 80 -0.62 10.78 -13.72
CA VAL A 80 -0.49 10.04 -14.99
C VAL A 80 -1.29 10.74 -16.10
N ALA A 81 -2.54 11.14 -15.81
CA ALA A 81 -3.36 11.89 -16.75
C ALA A 81 -2.71 13.24 -17.11
N HIS A 82 -2.16 13.96 -16.12
CA HIS A 82 -1.45 15.22 -16.39
C HIS A 82 -0.23 15.01 -17.31
N ILE A 83 0.61 14.02 -17.04
CA ILE A 83 1.77 13.69 -17.89
C ILE A 83 1.30 13.40 -19.31
N THR A 84 0.28 12.56 -19.46
CA THR A 84 -0.21 12.09 -20.76
C THR A 84 -0.88 13.20 -21.57
N ASP A 85 -1.74 14.01 -20.92
CA ASP A 85 -2.59 14.98 -21.61
C ASP A 85 -1.94 16.36 -21.79
N LYS A 86 -1.03 16.74 -20.87
CA LYS A 86 -0.47 18.10 -20.81
C LYS A 86 1.02 18.16 -21.16
N LEU A 87 1.74 17.05 -21.03
CA LEU A 87 3.19 17.00 -21.23
C LEU A 87 3.58 15.94 -22.28
N PRO A 88 3.09 16.03 -23.54
CA PRO A 88 3.23 14.95 -24.53
C PRO A 88 4.69 14.58 -24.85
N GLN A 89 5.61 15.55 -24.81
CA GLN A 89 7.03 15.29 -25.02
C GLN A 89 7.65 14.49 -23.88
N LEU A 90 7.23 14.74 -22.63
CA LEU A 90 7.63 13.93 -21.48
C LEU A 90 6.95 12.55 -21.53
N ALA A 91 5.67 12.50 -21.86
CA ALA A 91 4.91 11.26 -21.98
C ALA A 91 5.56 10.27 -22.96
N ALA A 92 6.07 10.77 -24.10
CA ALA A 92 6.79 9.97 -25.09
C ALA A 92 8.08 9.30 -24.54
N LYS A 93 8.61 9.80 -23.41
CA LYS A 93 9.80 9.30 -22.73
C LYS A 93 9.47 8.61 -21.39
N THR A 94 8.19 8.52 -21.04
CA THR A 94 7.75 8.07 -19.72
C THR A 94 7.42 6.59 -19.71
N SER A 95 7.93 5.86 -18.73
CA SER A 95 7.47 4.52 -18.36
C SER A 95 6.87 4.55 -16.95
N TYR A 96 6.00 3.60 -16.66
CA TYR A 96 5.23 3.56 -15.42
C TYR A 96 5.50 2.26 -14.67
N ILE A 97 5.74 2.37 -13.37
CA ILE A 97 5.80 1.23 -12.46
C ILE A 97 4.57 1.26 -11.55
N TYR A 98 3.84 0.16 -11.49
CA TYR A 98 2.66 -0.02 -10.64
C TYR A 98 3.08 -0.92 -9.48
N ALA A 99 3.37 -0.30 -8.34
CA ALA A 99 3.86 -1.00 -7.16
C ALA A 99 2.73 -1.87 -6.59
N SER A 100 2.92 -3.19 -6.49
CA SER A 100 1.92 -4.07 -5.88
C SER A 100 1.89 -3.96 -4.34
N ALA A 101 1.20 -4.85 -3.64
CA ALA A 101 1.21 -4.81 -2.17
C ALA A 101 2.63 -5.13 -1.66
N TYR A 102 3.12 -4.37 -0.68
CA TYR A 102 4.47 -4.60 -0.17
C TYR A 102 4.49 -5.85 0.69
N ALA A 103 5.49 -6.70 0.50
CA ALA A 103 5.62 -7.97 1.21
C ALA A 103 5.78 -7.80 2.74
N ASP A 104 6.18 -6.62 3.20
CA ASP A 104 6.31 -6.26 4.61
C ASP A 104 5.05 -5.57 5.18
N ASN A 105 3.98 -5.43 4.39
CA ASN A 105 2.75 -4.79 4.84
C ASN A 105 2.07 -5.65 5.93
N PRO A 106 1.87 -5.11 7.15
CA PRO A 106 1.27 -5.87 8.24
C PRO A 106 -0.13 -6.42 7.93
N LEU A 107 -0.91 -5.76 7.06
CA LEU A 107 -2.24 -6.23 6.65
C LEU A 107 -2.24 -7.59 5.92
N LEU A 108 -1.10 -8.01 5.38
CA LEU A 108 -0.95 -9.28 4.68
C LEU A 108 -0.59 -10.44 5.64
N PHE A 109 -0.52 -10.19 6.94
CA PHE A 109 -0.16 -11.19 7.94
C PHE A 109 -1.25 -11.37 9.00
N PRO A 110 -1.41 -12.58 9.55
CA PRO A 110 -2.22 -12.78 10.75
C PRO A 110 -1.65 -11.98 11.92
N HIS A 111 -2.51 -11.21 12.58
CA HIS A 111 -2.15 -10.47 13.78
C HIS A 111 -2.53 -11.24 15.03
N ARG A 112 -1.73 -11.06 16.08
CA ARG A 112 -2.09 -11.60 17.37
C ARG A 112 -3.25 -10.82 17.99
N VAL A 113 -4.28 -11.54 18.42
CA VAL A 113 -5.44 -10.97 19.11
C VAL A 113 -5.71 -11.70 20.43
N PRO A 114 -6.42 -11.07 21.39
CA PRO A 114 -6.86 -11.74 22.61
C PRO A 114 -7.68 -13.00 22.30
N TYR A 115 -7.65 -13.99 23.19
CA TYR A 115 -8.50 -15.18 23.03
C TYR A 115 -9.99 -14.81 23.00
N GLY A 116 -10.72 -15.40 22.05
CA GLY A 116 -12.16 -15.20 21.91
C GLY A 116 -12.54 -14.04 21.00
N THR A 117 -11.56 -13.30 20.46
CA THR A 117 -11.82 -12.27 19.44
C THR A 117 -12.54 -12.84 18.22
N SER A 118 -12.18 -14.05 17.77
CA SER A 118 -12.89 -14.71 16.64
C SER A 118 -14.38 -14.93 16.94
N TRP A 119 -14.72 -15.31 18.18
CA TRP A 119 -16.11 -15.50 18.61
C TRP A 119 -16.85 -14.16 18.76
N VAL A 120 -16.20 -13.14 19.31
CA VAL A 120 -16.77 -11.77 19.40
C VAL A 120 -17.06 -11.23 18.00
N LEU A 121 -16.14 -11.38 17.05
CA LEU A 121 -16.35 -10.95 15.67
C LEU A 121 -17.50 -11.69 15.02
N TRP A 122 -17.61 -13.00 15.23
CA TRP A 122 -18.75 -13.77 14.75
C TRP A 122 -20.09 -13.20 15.27
N ILE A 123 -20.16 -12.81 16.55
CA ILE A 123 -21.35 -12.13 17.11
C ILE A 123 -21.61 -10.79 16.42
N LEU A 124 -20.59 -9.95 16.30
CA LEU A 124 -20.71 -8.62 15.67
C LEU A 124 -21.16 -8.72 14.22
N MET A 125 -20.70 -9.74 13.49
CA MET A 125 -21.14 -10.02 12.12
C MET A 125 -22.60 -10.49 12.07
N LYS A 126 -23.09 -11.22 13.07
CA LYS A 126 -24.50 -11.65 13.16
C LYS A 126 -25.45 -10.56 13.65
N LEU A 127 -24.93 -9.63 14.45
CA LEU A 127 -25.69 -8.54 15.08
C LEU A 127 -24.99 -7.18 14.83
N PRO A 128 -25.07 -6.63 13.60
CA PRO A 128 -24.27 -5.46 13.19
C PRO A 128 -24.53 -4.20 14.05
N PHE A 129 -25.71 -4.09 14.67
CA PHE A 129 -26.03 -2.96 15.55
C PHE A 129 -25.12 -2.89 16.78
N LEU A 130 -24.55 -4.02 17.23
CA LEU A 130 -23.66 -4.06 18.40
C LEU A 130 -22.34 -3.30 18.21
N VAL A 131 -21.93 -3.11 16.95
CA VAL A 131 -20.73 -2.36 16.58
C VAL A 131 -20.76 -0.91 17.11
N HIS A 132 -21.95 -0.32 17.26
CA HIS A 132 -22.12 1.04 17.79
C HIS A 132 -21.77 1.18 19.28
N PHE A 133 -21.73 0.07 20.01
CA PHE A 133 -21.38 0.05 21.43
C PHE A 133 -19.90 -0.23 21.68
N LEU A 134 -19.12 -0.52 20.63
CA LEU A 134 -17.68 -0.69 20.77
C LEU A 134 -17.02 0.68 21.02
N PRO A 135 -16.16 0.79 22.03
CA PRO A 135 -15.35 2.00 22.19
C PRO A 135 -14.47 2.19 20.95
N ARG A 136 -14.38 3.43 20.46
CA ARG A 136 -13.47 3.74 19.36
C ARG A 136 -12.03 3.49 19.82
N PRO A 137 -11.17 2.86 19.00
CA PRO A 137 -9.76 2.73 19.33
C PRO A 137 -9.18 4.11 19.60
N SER A 138 -8.37 4.22 20.63
CA SER A 138 -7.50 5.39 20.76
C SER A 138 -6.56 5.42 19.55
N PRO A 139 -6.28 6.60 18.97
CA PRO A 139 -5.32 6.69 17.88
C PRO A 139 -3.99 6.03 18.31
N PRO A 140 -3.34 5.26 17.43
CA PRO A 140 -2.08 4.62 17.77
C PRO A 140 -1.08 5.70 18.20
N PRO A 141 -0.26 5.44 19.23
CA PRO A 141 0.79 6.37 19.61
C PRO A 141 1.73 6.63 18.41
N PRO A 142 2.32 7.83 18.31
CA PRO A 142 3.26 8.13 17.23
C PRO A 142 4.34 7.05 17.17
N ALA A 143 4.65 6.59 15.96
CA ALA A 143 5.66 5.56 15.76
C ALA A 143 6.97 5.98 16.46
N PRO A 144 7.57 5.10 17.28
CA PRO A 144 8.85 5.42 17.90
C PRO A 144 9.89 5.68 16.81
N PRO A 145 10.87 6.58 17.05
CA PRO A 145 11.94 6.81 16.09
C PRO A 145 12.62 5.48 15.73
N SER A 146 12.92 5.32 14.44
CA SER A 146 13.53 4.14 13.82
C SER A 146 14.98 3.92 14.29
N SER A 147 15.16 3.67 15.58
CA SER A 147 16.39 3.19 16.20
C SER A 147 16.13 2.88 17.67
N THR A 148 15.22 1.96 17.97
CA THR A 148 15.28 1.25 19.26
C THR A 148 15.59 -0.19 18.96
N LYS A 149 16.82 -0.59 19.31
CA LYS A 149 17.23 -2.00 19.34
C LYS A 149 16.15 -2.77 20.10
N THR A 150 15.54 -3.73 19.42
CA THR A 150 14.60 -4.68 19.99
C THR A 150 15.27 -5.36 21.18
N SER A 151 14.83 -5.00 22.39
CA SER A 151 15.13 -5.81 23.56
C SER A 151 14.47 -7.17 23.37
N ASP A 152 15.16 -8.25 23.76
CA ASP A 152 14.68 -9.63 23.77
C ASP A 152 13.40 -9.78 24.60
N LYS A 153 12.26 -9.31 24.09
CA LYS A 153 10.96 -9.63 24.61
C LYS A 153 10.61 -10.99 24.04
N LYS A 154 10.61 -12.02 24.91
CA LYS A 154 9.98 -13.32 24.59
C LYS A 154 8.61 -13.04 23.99
N VAL A 155 8.31 -13.65 22.82
CA VAL A 155 6.94 -13.65 22.27
C VAL A 155 6.01 -14.03 23.43
N PRO A 156 5.11 -13.15 23.89
CA PRO A 156 4.31 -13.48 25.08
C PRO A 156 3.54 -14.77 24.80
N ALA A 157 3.48 -15.72 25.73
CA ALA A 157 2.74 -16.96 25.51
C ALA A 157 1.22 -16.68 25.62
N GLY A 158 0.44 -16.89 24.55
CA GLY A 158 -1.04 -16.80 24.55
C GLY A 158 -1.65 -16.00 23.39
N GLY A 159 -2.96 -16.00 23.22
CA GLY A 159 -3.67 -15.34 22.11
C GLY A 159 -3.94 -16.24 20.91
N GLU A 160 -4.88 -15.82 20.07
CA GLU A 160 -5.14 -16.42 18.76
C GLU A 160 -4.60 -15.51 17.65
N TYR A 161 -4.36 -16.06 16.46
CA TYR A 161 -3.92 -15.27 15.31
C TYR A 161 -5.05 -15.11 14.33
N LEU A 162 -5.28 -13.89 13.88
CA LEU A 162 -6.40 -13.55 13.02
C LEU A 162 -5.94 -12.63 11.90
N MET A 163 -6.25 -13.01 10.66
CA MET A 163 -6.17 -12.11 9.51
C MET A 163 -7.58 -11.55 9.25
N VAL A 164 -7.69 -10.23 9.25
CA VAL A 164 -8.97 -9.52 9.09
C VAL A 164 -8.88 -8.60 7.90
N LEU A 165 -9.68 -8.88 6.86
CA LEU A 165 -9.66 -8.11 5.61
C LEU A 165 -11.09 -7.88 5.08
N PRO A 166 -11.33 -6.78 4.36
CA PRO A 166 -12.61 -6.50 3.72
C PRO A 166 -12.70 -7.20 2.36
N GLY A 167 -12.53 -8.53 2.37
CA GLY A 167 -12.47 -9.37 1.19
C GLY A 167 -12.60 -10.85 1.50
N LYS A 168 -12.64 -11.68 0.46
CA LYS A 168 -12.78 -13.13 0.60
C LYS A 168 -11.41 -13.78 0.77
N ILE A 169 -11.34 -14.86 1.55
CA ILE A 169 -10.11 -15.66 1.68
C ILE A 169 -9.60 -16.23 0.34
N SER A 170 -10.48 -16.34 -0.66
CA SER A 170 -10.14 -16.78 -2.02
C SER A 170 -9.43 -15.71 -2.86
N THR A 171 -9.31 -14.47 -2.37
CA THR A 171 -8.66 -13.37 -3.08
C THR A 171 -7.17 -13.66 -3.28
N LYS A 172 -6.68 -13.39 -4.50
CA LYS A 172 -5.26 -13.41 -4.84
C LYS A 172 -4.76 -11.98 -5.03
N LEU A 173 -3.62 -11.64 -4.42
CA LEU A 173 -3.03 -10.31 -4.47
C LEU A 173 -1.63 -10.39 -5.09
N PRO A 174 -1.25 -9.42 -5.95
CA PRO A 174 0.14 -9.27 -6.34
C PRO A 174 0.91 -8.65 -5.17
N VAL A 175 2.07 -9.22 -4.88
CA VAL A 175 2.95 -8.83 -3.79
C VAL A 175 4.38 -8.74 -4.32
N PHE A 176 5.15 -7.75 -3.86
CA PHE A 176 6.57 -7.63 -4.18
C PHE A 176 7.40 -7.18 -2.98
N ILE A 177 8.70 -7.45 -3.04
CA ILE A 177 9.66 -7.10 -1.99
C ILE A 177 10.23 -5.71 -2.28
N PRO A 178 9.81 -4.65 -1.55
CA PRO A 178 10.14 -3.28 -1.93
C PRO A 178 11.64 -2.96 -1.86
N ASP A 179 12.35 -3.46 -0.86
CA ASP A 179 13.78 -3.21 -0.62
C ASP A 179 14.71 -4.06 -1.50
N VAL A 180 14.22 -5.18 -2.04
CA VAL A 180 15.01 -6.09 -2.89
C VAL A 180 14.71 -5.89 -4.38
N SER A 181 13.43 -5.81 -4.74
CA SER A 181 13.00 -5.92 -6.15
C SER A 181 12.87 -4.59 -6.87
N THR A 182 12.57 -3.49 -6.14
CA THR A 182 12.34 -2.16 -6.75
C THR A 182 13.50 -1.72 -7.63
N GLY A 183 14.72 -1.76 -7.10
CA GLY A 183 15.90 -1.29 -7.84
C GLY A 183 16.11 -2.06 -9.14
N GLY A 184 15.88 -3.38 -9.10
CA GLY A 184 15.95 -4.25 -10.26
C GLY A 184 14.92 -3.90 -11.35
N TYR A 185 13.67 -3.71 -10.96
CA TYR A 185 12.59 -3.32 -11.87
C TYR A 185 12.85 -1.95 -12.49
N ILE A 186 13.27 -0.97 -11.70
CA ILE A 186 13.60 0.37 -12.19
C ILE A 186 14.78 0.33 -13.17
N ARG A 187 15.84 -0.42 -12.86
CA ARG A 187 16.98 -0.61 -13.77
C ARG A 187 16.52 -1.10 -15.14
N CYS A 188 15.68 -2.15 -15.17
CA CYS A 188 15.16 -2.70 -16.44
C CYS A 188 14.35 -1.65 -17.21
N LEU A 189 13.47 -0.91 -16.51
CA LEU A 189 12.68 0.15 -17.14
C LEU A 189 13.53 1.29 -17.70
N VAL A 190 14.67 1.60 -17.08
CA VAL A 190 15.58 2.65 -17.53
C VAL A 190 16.46 2.16 -18.69
N GLU A 191 17.14 1.04 -18.51
CA GLU A 191 18.22 0.57 -19.39
C GLU A 191 17.72 -0.27 -20.57
N ASP A 192 16.73 -1.13 -20.35
CA ASP A 192 16.42 -2.24 -21.26
C ASP A 192 15.11 -2.03 -22.04
N GLU A 193 14.07 -1.52 -21.37
CA GLU A 193 12.74 -1.39 -21.94
C GLU A 193 12.56 -0.15 -22.83
N PRO A 194 11.62 -0.11 -23.78
CA PRO A 194 11.25 1.14 -24.44
C PRO A 194 10.50 2.08 -23.48
N ALA A 195 10.49 3.38 -23.81
CA ALA A 195 9.55 4.31 -23.17
C ALA A 195 8.10 3.89 -23.43
N GLY A 196 7.19 4.24 -22.53
CA GLY A 196 5.78 3.83 -22.56
C GLY A 196 5.49 2.50 -21.87
N THR A 197 6.52 1.79 -21.39
CA THR A 197 6.35 0.50 -20.71
C THR A 197 5.61 0.68 -19.39
N LYS A 198 4.61 -0.18 -19.14
CA LYS A 198 3.83 -0.22 -17.89
C LYS A 198 4.11 -1.54 -17.19
N LEU A 199 4.87 -1.50 -16.10
CA LEU A 199 5.28 -2.69 -15.37
C LEU A 199 4.47 -2.81 -14.07
N LEU A 200 3.77 -3.93 -13.89
CA LEU A 200 3.29 -4.34 -12.56
C LEU A 200 4.50 -4.89 -11.78
N ALA A 201 4.87 -4.24 -10.68
CA ALA A 201 5.93 -4.74 -9.81
C ALA A 201 5.37 -5.87 -8.94
N VAL A 202 5.69 -7.12 -9.29
CA VAL A 202 5.16 -8.32 -8.62
C VAL A 202 6.22 -9.42 -8.58
N ASP A 203 6.54 -9.89 -7.38
CA ASP A 203 7.38 -11.09 -7.19
C ASP A 203 6.49 -12.34 -7.08
N TRP A 204 5.32 -12.19 -6.45
CA TRP A 204 4.39 -13.31 -6.27
C TRP A 204 2.93 -12.86 -6.38
N TRP A 205 2.10 -13.75 -6.94
CA TRP A 205 0.65 -13.70 -6.77
C TRP A 205 0.26 -14.61 -5.62
N ILE A 206 -0.07 -14.02 -4.47
CA ILE A 206 -0.34 -14.76 -3.23
C ILE A 206 -1.84 -14.83 -3.01
N GLY A 207 -2.38 -16.06 -2.93
CA GLY A 207 -3.72 -16.28 -2.38
C GLY A 207 -3.72 -16.11 -0.86
N LEU A 208 -4.72 -15.42 -0.30
CA LEU A 208 -4.76 -15.17 1.16
C LEU A 208 -4.72 -16.49 1.96
N ASP A 209 -5.45 -17.51 1.53
CA ASP A 209 -5.42 -18.85 2.15
C ASP A 209 -4.02 -19.49 2.08
N GLU A 210 -3.43 -19.57 0.87
CA GLU A 210 -2.10 -20.14 0.64
C GLU A 210 -1.02 -19.39 1.45
N GLY A 211 -1.10 -18.06 1.51
CA GLY A 211 -0.21 -17.20 2.29
C GLY A 211 -0.33 -17.44 3.80
N MET A 212 -1.55 -17.55 4.32
CA MET A 212 -1.80 -17.87 5.73
C MET A 212 -1.29 -19.26 6.11
N GLN A 213 -1.51 -20.26 5.26
CA GLN A 213 -0.99 -21.62 5.46
C GLN A 213 0.54 -21.63 5.47
N MET A 214 1.18 -20.90 4.55
CA MET A 214 2.64 -20.78 4.51
C MET A 214 3.19 -20.07 5.74
N TRP A 215 2.55 -18.96 6.15
CA TRP A 215 2.88 -18.28 7.39
C TRP A 215 2.75 -19.22 8.60
N GLY A 216 1.70 -20.02 8.68
CA GLY A 216 1.51 -21.00 9.75
C GLY A 216 2.57 -22.10 9.76
N LYS A 217 2.99 -22.57 8.57
CA LYS A 217 4.10 -23.52 8.40
C LYS A 217 5.42 -22.95 8.89
N VAL A 218 5.73 -21.69 8.57
CA VAL A 218 7.01 -21.05 8.94
C VAL A 218 7.05 -20.68 10.42
N THR A 219 5.95 -20.15 10.96
CA THR A 219 5.88 -19.66 12.35
C THR A 219 5.50 -20.72 13.38
N GLY A 220 4.94 -21.86 12.93
CA GLY A 220 4.36 -22.88 13.81
C GLY A 220 3.07 -22.42 14.51
N ARG A 221 2.41 -21.36 14.03
CA ARG A 221 1.19 -20.80 14.60
C ARG A 221 -0.03 -21.13 13.75
N LYS A 222 -1.18 -21.32 14.40
CA LYS A 222 -2.47 -21.43 13.73
C LYS A 222 -3.11 -20.07 13.63
N SER A 223 -3.68 -19.75 12.49
CA SER A 223 -4.42 -18.51 12.24
C SER A 223 -5.82 -18.80 11.70
N GLN A 224 -6.70 -17.82 11.89
CA GLN A 224 -8.05 -17.79 11.34
C GLN A 224 -8.21 -16.58 10.42
N PHE A 225 -9.20 -16.64 9.53
CA PHE A 225 -9.56 -15.53 8.65
C PHE A 225 -10.94 -15.01 9.02
N ALA A 226 -11.12 -13.69 9.04
CA ALA A 226 -12.42 -13.05 9.18
C ALA A 226 -12.62 -11.99 8.09
N GLU A 227 -13.66 -12.18 7.28
CA GLU A 227 -14.17 -11.15 6.36
C GLU A 227 -14.98 -10.13 7.16
N VAL A 228 -14.63 -8.85 7.06
CA VAL A 228 -15.30 -7.76 7.79
C VAL A 228 -15.62 -6.59 6.86
N THR A 229 -16.49 -5.67 7.30
CA THR A 229 -16.70 -4.43 6.56
C THR A 229 -15.52 -3.47 6.71
N VAL A 230 -15.36 -2.54 5.77
CA VAL A 230 -14.38 -1.44 5.87
C VAL A 230 -14.55 -0.69 7.20
N GLN A 231 -15.78 -0.34 7.55
CA GLN A 231 -16.10 0.38 8.77
C GLN A 231 -15.66 -0.39 10.03
N LEU A 232 -15.95 -1.70 10.10
CA LEU A 232 -15.55 -2.52 11.23
C LEU A 232 -14.02 -2.64 11.31
N LEU A 233 -13.33 -2.83 10.17
CA LEU A 233 -11.87 -2.90 10.16
C LEU A 233 -11.22 -1.58 10.59
N CYS A 234 -11.75 -0.44 10.16
CA CYS A 234 -11.34 0.87 10.64
C CYS A 234 -11.54 1.00 12.16
N GLN A 235 -12.70 0.58 12.67
CA GLN A 235 -12.99 0.59 14.10
C GLN A 235 -12.16 -0.42 14.91
N MET A 236 -11.65 -1.48 14.30
CA MET A 236 -10.77 -2.43 15.00
C MET A 236 -9.31 -1.95 15.01
N THR A 237 -8.86 -1.34 13.92
CA THR A 237 -7.43 -1.03 13.70
C THR A 237 -7.08 0.43 13.96
N GLY A 238 -8.07 1.30 14.09
CA GLY A 238 -7.87 2.76 14.10
C GLY A 238 -7.36 3.32 12.76
N ARG A 239 -7.32 2.51 11.70
CA ARG A 239 -6.90 2.96 10.37
C ARG A 239 -7.98 3.80 9.72
N ARG A 240 -7.54 4.81 8.97
CA ARG A 240 -8.42 5.67 8.18
C ARG A 240 -9.07 4.88 7.04
N GLU A 241 -10.33 5.20 6.76
CA GLU A 241 -11.13 4.55 5.71
C GLU A 241 -10.44 4.56 4.36
N GLU A 242 -9.73 5.65 4.00
CA GLU A 242 -8.97 5.75 2.75
C GLU A 242 -7.96 4.60 2.54
N VAL A 243 -7.33 4.11 3.62
CA VAL A 243 -6.32 3.05 3.59
C VAL A 243 -7.00 1.70 3.44
N VAL A 244 -8.13 1.53 4.12
CA VAL A 244 -8.88 0.26 4.14
C VAL A 244 -9.72 0.08 2.87
N GLU A 245 -10.20 1.17 2.26
CA GLU A 245 -10.86 1.16 0.95
C GLU A 245 -9.96 0.56 -0.14
N GLY A 246 -8.65 0.82 -0.10
CA GLY A 246 -7.69 0.20 -1.03
C GLY A 246 -7.71 -1.34 -0.91
N ALA A 247 -7.67 -1.86 0.32
CA ALA A 247 -7.78 -3.30 0.55
C ALA A 247 -9.15 -3.87 0.09
N ALA A 248 -10.24 -3.14 0.32
CA ALA A 248 -11.58 -3.55 -0.08
C ALA A 248 -11.78 -3.52 -1.59
N PHE A 249 -11.15 -2.55 -2.27
CA PHE A 249 -11.13 -2.49 -3.72
C PHE A 249 -10.45 -3.72 -4.31
N LEU A 250 -9.26 -4.07 -3.80
CA LEU A 250 -8.49 -5.23 -4.29
C LEU A 250 -9.20 -6.58 -4.10
N ALA A 251 -10.18 -6.66 -3.20
CA ALA A 251 -11.01 -7.84 -3.04
C ALA A 251 -12.08 -8.00 -4.13
N GLY A 252 -12.49 -6.92 -4.80
CA GLY A 252 -13.59 -6.91 -5.77
C GLY A 252 -13.20 -6.55 -7.20
N PHE A 253 -11.99 -6.00 -7.41
CA PHE A 253 -11.56 -5.44 -8.69
C PHE A 253 -10.15 -5.94 -9.07
N PRO A 254 -9.87 -6.15 -10.38
CA PRO A 254 -8.52 -6.51 -10.83
C PRO A 254 -7.49 -5.44 -10.46
N TYR A 255 -6.29 -5.83 -10.02
CA TYR A 255 -5.25 -4.89 -9.56
C TYR A 255 -4.92 -3.79 -10.58
N MET A 256 -4.74 -4.19 -11.84
CA MET A 256 -4.36 -3.28 -12.93
C MET A 256 -5.56 -2.58 -13.60
N CYS A 257 -6.79 -2.85 -13.15
CA CYS A 257 -8.00 -2.09 -13.51
C CYS A 257 -8.09 -1.71 -15.01
N GLU A 258 -8.17 -0.42 -15.30
CA GLU A 258 -8.23 0.18 -16.64
C GLU A 258 -6.87 0.31 -17.34
N VAL A 259 -5.76 -0.03 -16.67
CA VAL A 259 -4.43 0.01 -17.26
C VAL A 259 -4.31 -1.08 -18.31
N LYS A 260 -4.11 -0.68 -19.57
CA LYS A 260 -3.89 -1.58 -20.71
C LYS A 260 -2.42 -1.70 -21.06
N ASP A 261 -2.07 -2.80 -21.73
CA ASP A 261 -0.74 -3.05 -22.31
C ASP A 261 0.38 -3.04 -21.25
N TRP A 262 0.07 -3.54 -20.07
CA TRP A 262 1.05 -3.72 -19.00
C TRP A 262 1.71 -5.10 -19.09
N ILE A 263 2.89 -5.19 -18.47
CA ILE A 263 3.69 -6.41 -18.38
C ILE A 263 4.02 -6.74 -16.93
N GLU A 264 4.31 -8.02 -16.69
CA GLU A 264 4.91 -8.50 -15.44
C GLU A 264 6.43 -8.62 -15.60
N PRO A 265 7.19 -8.76 -14.50
CA PRO A 265 8.65 -8.87 -14.55
C PRO A 265 9.15 -10.00 -15.46
N SER A 266 8.40 -11.10 -15.57
CA SER A 266 8.72 -12.23 -16.46
C SER A 266 8.79 -11.87 -17.95
N ARG A 267 8.19 -10.75 -18.36
CA ARG A 267 8.19 -10.25 -19.74
C ARG A 267 9.16 -9.10 -19.97
N LEU A 268 9.93 -8.69 -18.95
CA LEU A 268 11.05 -7.78 -19.15
C LEU A 268 12.11 -8.45 -20.04
N LYS A 269 12.85 -7.67 -20.81
CA LYS A 269 13.92 -8.18 -21.69
C LYS A 269 15.05 -8.83 -20.90
N ASN A 270 15.44 -8.20 -19.79
CA ASN A 270 16.52 -8.63 -18.91
C ASN A 270 16.03 -8.71 -17.45
N PRO A 271 15.12 -9.65 -17.13
CA PRO A 271 14.46 -9.72 -15.83
C PRO A 271 15.48 -9.97 -14.71
N THR A 272 15.20 -9.44 -13.52
CA THR A 272 16.05 -9.66 -12.36
C THR A 272 15.91 -11.09 -11.83
N SER A 273 17.04 -11.69 -11.42
CA SER A 273 17.12 -13.09 -10.95
C SER A 273 16.71 -13.28 -9.48
N ASN A 274 16.23 -12.24 -8.81
CA ASN A 274 16.14 -12.20 -7.34
C ASN A 274 14.83 -12.74 -6.76
N ALA A 275 14.03 -13.45 -7.54
CA ALA A 275 12.77 -14.02 -7.04
C ALA A 275 13.06 -15.18 -6.09
N VAL A 276 13.24 -14.88 -4.80
CA VAL A 276 13.16 -15.88 -3.72
C VAL A 276 11.74 -16.41 -3.64
N SER A 277 11.56 -17.64 -3.16
CA SER A 277 10.20 -18.14 -2.91
C SER A 277 9.56 -17.36 -1.75
N TYR A 278 8.22 -17.28 -1.70
CA TYR A 278 7.53 -16.66 -0.58
C TYR A 278 7.86 -17.36 0.76
N GLU A 279 8.01 -18.67 0.77
CA GLU A 279 8.44 -19.41 1.96
C GLU A 279 9.83 -18.97 2.43
N GLU A 280 10.79 -18.86 1.50
CA GLU A 280 12.14 -18.41 1.83
C GLU A 280 12.12 -16.97 2.35
N TYR A 281 11.36 -16.08 1.70
CA TYR A 281 11.16 -14.72 2.19
C TYR A 281 10.67 -14.71 3.64
N LEU A 282 9.62 -15.47 3.97
CA LEU A 282 9.14 -15.56 5.34
C LEU A 282 10.19 -16.11 6.33
N ARG A 283 11.04 -17.04 5.90
CA ARG A 283 12.12 -17.59 6.75
C ARG A 283 13.24 -16.59 7.02
N THR A 284 13.45 -15.62 6.13
CA THR A 284 14.43 -14.54 6.34
C THR A 284 13.93 -13.44 7.29
N ARG A 285 12.62 -13.38 7.54
CA ARG A 285 12.00 -12.35 8.39
C ARG A 285 12.20 -12.67 9.88
N ASP A 286 12.27 -11.62 10.69
CA ASP A 286 12.27 -11.76 12.13
C ASP A 286 10.94 -12.38 12.61
N LEU A 287 11.03 -13.41 13.45
CA LEU A 287 9.85 -14.14 13.92
C LEU A 287 8.96 -13.27 14.81
N GLN A 288 9.51 -12.32 15.58
CA GLN A 288 8.71 -11.42 16.42
C GLN A 288 7.90 -10.47 15.56
N GLU A 289 8.49 -9.94 14.48
CA GLU A 289 7.78 -9.10 13.53
C GLU A 289 6.65 -9.86 12.83
N LEU A 290 6.87 -11.13 12.46
CA LEU A 290 5.85 -11.96 11.80
C LEU A 290 4.67 -12.35 12.71
N VAL A 291 4.86 -12.36 14.03
CA VAL A 291 3.86 -12.84 15.01
C VAL A 291 3.34 -11.74 15.93
N ALA A 292 3.60 -10.48 15.58
CA ALA A 292 3.20 -9.30 16.34
C ALA A 292 1.67 -9.07 16.34
#